data_AF-A9B949-F1
#
_entry.id   AF-A9B949-F1
#
_cell.length_a   1.000
_cell.length_b   1.000
_cell.length_c   1.000
_cell.angle_alpha   90.00
_cell.angle_beta   90.00
_cell.angle_gamma   90.00
#
_symmetry.space_group_name_H-M   'P 1'
#
loop_
_entity.id
_entity.type
_entity.pdbx_description
1 polymer ?
#
loop_
_entity_poly.entity_id
_entity_poly.type
_entity_poly.pdbx_seq_one_letter_code
_entity_poly.pdbx_strand_id
1 'polypeptide(L)'
;MDTPPPPENLTRFDQVMRQLSKLFFLLGFVVICGQLWNLWKKPSLTDVPSITVTRTVPTATYWLYHWSAMELVLVTDGAATQDPCRKGIVGRFETVQCTLRFTDGTVVPWMSYANGRDRGWVEVHGRRYPLYGRGYVLLIRADGAKGESTMVHRATMPVFPAGAEGPALEAWMATDPLLAPLAPAFAAEP
;
A
#
# COMPACT_ATOMS: atom_id res chain seq x y z
N MET A 1 59.41 -19.41 -52.71
CA MET A 1 58.44 -18.32 -52.94
C MET A 1 57.99 -17.89 -51.56
N ASP A 2 58.63 -16.86 -51.02
CA ASP A 2 58.32 -16.33 -49.69
C ASP A 2 57.23 -15.27 -49.82
N THR A 3 56.04 -15.59 -49.32
CA THR A 3 54.95 -14.62 -49.18
C THR A 3 55.34 -13.57 -48.13
N PRO A 4 55.28 -12.27 -48.45
CA PRO A 4 55.63 -11.22 -47.51
C PRO A 4 54.67 -11.22 -46.31
N PRO A 5 55.16 -10.91 -45.09
CA PRO A 5 54.33 -10.85 -43.90
C PRO A 5 53.24 -9.77 -44.05
N PRO A 6 52.02 -10.01 -43.54
CA PRO A 6 50.95 -9.04 -43.63
C PRO A 6 51.33 -7.72 -42.91
N PRO A 7 50.85 -6.56 -43.40
CA PRO A 7 51.17 -5.26 -42.81
C PRO A 7 50.74 -5.20 -41.34
N GLU A 8 51.65 -4.77 -40.48
CA GLU A 8 51.49 -4.63 -39.01
C GLU A 8 50.28 -3.75 -38.60
N ASN A 9 49.77 -2.93 -39.53
CA ASN A 9 48.58 -2.10 -39.32
C ASN A 9 47.25 -2.86 -39.38
N LEU A 10 47.17 -3.96 -40.15
CA LEU A 10 45.94 -4.77 -40.26
C LEU A 10 45.67 -5.59 -39.00
N THR A 11 46.73 -6.12 -38.37
CA THR A 11 46.63 -6.91 -37.13
C THR A 11 46.18 -6.06 -35.94
N ARG A 12 46.59 -4.79 -35.89
CA ARG A 12 46.19 -3.84 -34.83
C ARG A 12 44.72 -3.42 -34.95
N PHE A 13 44.24 -3.16 -36.16
CA PHE A 13 42.84 -2.82 -36.41
C PHE A 13 41.90 -3.98 -36.05
N ASP A 14 42.26 -5.21 -36.43
CA ASP A 14 41.50 -6.41 -36.08
C ASP A 14 41.44 -6.66 -34.57
N GLN A 15 42.54 -6.41 -33.84
CA GLN A 15 42.54 -6.50 -32.38
C GLN A 15 41.64 -5.46 -31.73
N VAL A 16 41.65 -4.21 -32.21
CA VAL A 16 40.78 -3.13 -31.71
C VAL A 16 39.32 -3.43 -31.98
N MET A 17 38.98 -3.88 -33.20
CA MET A 17 37.61 -4.24 -33.56
C MET A 17 37.08 -5.44 -32.75
N ARG A 18 37.93 -6.44 -32.47
CA ARG A 18 37.56 -7.56 -31.58
C ARG A 18 37.36 -7.12 -30.14
N GLN A 19 38.17 -6.18 -29.62
CA GLN A 19 37.98 -5.64 -28.28
C GLN A 19 36.70 -4.81 -28.16
N LEU A 20 36.40 -3.96 -29.15
CA LEU A 20 35.16 -3.19 -29.20
C LEU A 20 33.94 -4.11 -29.29
N SER A 21 33.97 -5.12 -30.15
CA SER A 21 32.91 -6.14 -30.25
C SER A 21 32.64 -6.82 -28.91
N LYS A 22 33.70 -7.28 -28.21
CA LYS A 22 33.56 -7.89 -26.87
C LYS A 22 32.92 -6.93 -25.85
N LEU A 23 33.29 -5.65 -25.88
CA LEU A 23 32.74 -4.62 -25.01
C LEU A 23 31.24 -4.37 -25.28
N PHE A 24 30.85 -4.29 -26.55
CA PHE A 24 29.45 -4.15 -26.94
C PHE A 24 28.60 -5.36 -26.55
N PHE A 25 29.13 -6.57 -26.72
CA PHE A 25 28.45 -7.80 -26.26
C PHE A 25 28.27 -7.83 -24.74
N LEU A 26 29.29 -7.42 -23.98
CA LEU A 26 29.22 -7.34 -22.51
C LEU A 26 28.19 -6.32 -22.05
N LEU A 27 28.20 -5.12 -22.63
CA LEU A 27 27.21 -4.07 -22.34
C LEU A 27 25.79 -4.52 -22.68
N GLY A 28 25.58 -5.12 -23.85
CA GLY A 28 24.30 -5.67 -24.26
C GLY A 28 23.79 -6.76 -23.31
N PHE A 29 24.67 -7.67 -22.90
CA PHE A 29 24.34 -8.74 -21.96
C PHE A 29 23.96 -8.19 -20.58
N VAL A 30 24.70 -7.20 -20.06
CA VAL A 30 24.39 -6.54 -18.78
C VAL A 30 23.02 -5.85 -18.82
N VAL A 31 22.71 -5.15 -19.92
CA VAL A 31 21.40 -4.50 -20.09
C VAL A 31 20.27 -5.55 -20.12
N ILE A 32 20.44 -6.63 -20.88
CA ILE A 32 19.44 -7.71 -20.98
C ILE A 32 19.25 -8.40 -19.62
N CYS A 33 20.33 -8.74 -18.91
CA CYS A 33 20.25 -9.34 -17.57
C CYS A 33 19.60 -8.39 -16.56
N GLY A 34 19.90 -7.08 -16.61
CA GLY A 34 19.27 -6.08 -15.75
C GLY A 34 17.75 -5.96 -15.99
N GLN A 35 17.31 -6.00 -17.25
CA GLN A 35 15.89 -5.98 -17.60
C GLN A 35 15.18 -7.29 -17.19
N LEU A 36 15.80 -8.45 -17.44
CA LEU A 36 15.28 -9.76 -17.01
C LEU A 36 15.17 -9.86 -15.49
N TRP A 37 16.14 -9.34 -14.74
CA TRP A 37 16.10 -9.31 -13.28
C TRP A 37 14.94 -8.47 -12.75
N ASN A 38 14.66 -7.32 -13.36
CA ASN A 38 13.50 -6.49 -13.01
C ASN A 38 12.16 -7.16 -13.35
N LEU A 39 12.11 -7.98 -14.41
CA LEU A 39 10.92 -8.76 -14.76
C LEU A 39 10.71 -9.97 -13.83
N TRP A 40 11.79 -10.54 -13.28
CA TRP A 40 11.75 -11.72 -12.42
C TRP A 40 11.50 -11.42 -10.94
N LYS A 41 11.70 -10.17 -10.50
CA LYS A 41 11.17 -9.70 -9.21
C LYS A 41 9.66 -9.63 -9.30
N LYS A 42 8.98 -10.77 -9.12
CA LYS A 42 7.56 -10.79 -8.80
C LYS A 42 7.35 -9.86 -7.61
N PRO A 43 6.43 -8.88 -7.67
CA PRO A 43 6.02 -8.17 -6.48
C PRO A 43 5.56 -9.23 -5.47
N SER A 44 6.24 -9.30 -4.34
CA SER A 44 5.88 -10.20 -3.27
C SER A 44 4.62 -9.64 -2.61
N LEU A 45 3.52 -10.38 -2.68
CA LEU A 45 2.15 -10.09 -2.15
C LEU A 45 2.08 -9.83 -0.62
N THR A 46 3.19 -9.45 -0.01
CA THR A 46 3.43 -9.33 1.42
C THR A 46 3.04 -7.96 1.96
N ASP A 47 2.87 -6.93 1.11
CA ASP A 47 2.61 -5.55 1.56
C ASP A 47 1.11 -5.16 1.53
N VAL A 48 0.23 -6.16 1.50
CA VAL A 48 -1.23 -6.00 1.50
C VAL A 48 -1.77 -5.73 2.92
N PRO A 49 -2.68 -4.76 3.14
CA PRO A 49 -3.34 -4.54 4.43
C PRO A 49 -3.99 -5.82 4.98
N SER A 50 -3.72 -6.07 6.25
CA SER A 50 -4.41 -7.04 7.09
C SER A 50 -5.17 -6.30 8.19
N ILE A 51 -6.31 -6.84 8.61
CA ILE A 51 -7.08 -6.29 9.75
C ILE A 51 -6.53 -6.95 11.01
N THR A 52 -6.09 -6.14 11.97
CA THR A 52 -5.64 -6.62 13.29
C THR A 52 -6.77 -6.58 14.32
N VAL A 53 -7.62 -5.56 14.25
CA VAL A 53 -8.84 -5.49 15.08
C VAL A 53 -10.00 -4.87 14.30
N THR A 54 -11.21 -5.33 14.59
CA THR A 54 -12.45 -4.78 14.08
C THR A 54 -13.46 -4.73 15.21
N ARG A 55 -14.26 -3.67 15.27
CA ARG A 55 -15.44 -3.60 16.14
C ARG A 55 -16.55 -2.85 15.45
N THR A 56 -17.73 -3.46 15.46
CA THR A 56 -18.97 -2.90 14.92
C THR A 56 -19.95 -2.76 16.06
N VAL A 57 -20.49 -1.55 16.23
CA VAL A 57 -21.60 -1.24 17.13
C VAL A 57 -22.72 -0.60 16.30
N PRO A 58 -23.97 -0.49 16.79
CA PRO A 58 -25.09 -0.01 15.98
C PRO A 58 -24.90 1.36 15.32
N THR A 59 -24.09 2.24 15.92
CA THR A 59 -23.89 3.61 15.45
C THR A 59 -22.50 3.88 14.88
N ALA A 60 -21.57 2.92 14.90
CA ALA A 60 -20.21 3.14 14.44
C ALA A 60 -19.47 1.83 14.14
N THR A 61 -18.41 1.88 13.34
CA THR A 61 -17.52 0.74 13.15
C THR A 61 -16.09 1.22 13.06
N TYR A 62 -15.13 0.44 13.55
CA TYR A 62 -13.73 0.67 13.24
C TYR A 62 -13.04 -0.61 12.76
N TRP A 63 -12.02 -0.40 11.94
CA TRP A 63 -11.02 -1.39 11.54
C TRP A 63 -9.63 -0.80 11.74
N LEU A 64 -8.75 -1.57 12.39
CA LEU A 64 -7.32 -1.29 12.40
C LEU A 64 -6.65 -2.13 11.32
N TYR A 65 -6.13 -1.45 10.30
CA TYR A 65 -5.36 -2.07 9.24
C TYR A 65 -3.87 -1.90 9.49
N HIS A 66 -3.13 -2.98 9.25
CA HIS A 66 -1.68 -3.00 9.32
C HIS A 66 -1.10 -3.67 8.08
N TRP A 67 -0.06 -3.06 7.50
CA TRP A 67 0.76 -3.66 6.46
C TRP A 67 2.17 -3.09 6.46
N SER A 68 3.18 -3.95 6.51
CA SER A 68 4.58 -3.55 6.49
C SER A 68 4.89 -2.53 7.61
N ALA A 69 5.27 -1.29 7.30
CA ALA A 69 5.44 -0.22 8.30
C ALA A 69 4.24 0.74 8.39
N MET A 70 3.16 0.51 7.64
CA MET A 70 1.99 1.37 7.54
C MET A 70 0.84 0.91 8.44
N GLU A 71 0.11 1.88 8.97
CA GLU A 71 -1.05 1.64 9.84
C GLU A 71 -2.16 2.66 9.56
N LEU A 72 -3.38 2.16 9.47
CA LEU A 72 -4.58 2.94 9.18
C LEU A 72 -5.72 2.51 10.10
N VAL A 73 -6.28 3.46 10.83
CA VAL A 73 -7.57 3.30 11.51
C VAL A 73 -8.65 3.77 10.55
N LEU A 74 -9.50 2.87 10.07
CA LEU A 74 -10.71 3.22 9.34
C LEU A 74 -11.85 3.28 10.36
N VAL A 75 -12.48 4.45 10.52
CA VAL A 75 -13.63 4.64 11.40
C VAL A 75 -14.83 5.04 10.55
N THR A 76 -15.99 4.50 10.86
CA THR A 76 -17.27 4.88 10.25
C THR A 76 -18.21 5.49 11.27
N ASP A 77 -18.88 6.56 10.84
CA ASP A 77 -20.03 7.15 11.52
C ASP A 77 -21.29 6.48 10.95
N GLY A 78 -21.83 5.53 11.72
CA GLY A 78 -22.78 4.52 11.27
C GLY A 78 -22.19 3.11 11.26
N ALA A 79 -23.04 2.12 11.57
CA ALA A 79 -22.68 0.71 11.45
C ALA A 79 -22.41 0.36 9.98
N ALA A 80 -21.25 -0.22 9.72
CA ALA A 80 -20.87 -0.68 8.40
C ALA A 80 -20.27 -2.10 8.46
N THR A 81 -20.51 -2.87 7.41
CA THR A 81 -19.82 -4.13 7.17
C THR A 81 -18.89 -3.98 5.98
N GLN A 82 -17.81 -4.75 5.97
CA GLN A 82 -16.90 -4.80 4.84
C GLN A 82 -17.15 -6.09 4.03
N ASP A 83 -17.48 -5.92 2.75
CA ASP A 83 -17.52 -7.04 1.80
C ASP A 83 -16.12 -7.65 1.64
N PRO A 84 -16.01 -8.95 1.28
CA PRO A 84 -14.73 -9.59 1.03
C PRO A 84 -13.87 -8.79 0.04
N CYS A 85 -12.66 -8.43 0.46
CA CYS A 85 -11.78 -7.61 -0.34
C CYS A 85 -11.12 -8.41 -1.48
N ARG A 86 -10.99 -7.78 -2.64
CA ARG A 86 -10.27 -8.31 -3.80
C ARG A 86 -8.82 -7.84 -3.74
N LYS A 87 -7.88 -8.78 -3.79
CA LYS A 87 -6.45 -8.49 -3.90
C LYS A 87 -6.03 -8.54 -5.37
N GLY A 88 -5.13 -7.67 -5.78
CA GLY A 88 -4.67 -7.61 -7.16
C GLY A 88 -3.40 -6.78 -7.31
N ILE A 89 -2.97 -6.63 -8.57
CA ILE A 89 -1.84 -5.79 -8.96
C ILE A 89 -2.36 -4.81 -10.01
N VAL A 90 -2.19 -3.50 -9.76
CA VAL A 90 -2.51 -2.43 -10.72
C VAL A 90 -1.21 -1.73 -11.11
N GLY A 91 -0.78 -1.95 -12.35
CA GLY A 91 0.54 -1.49 -12.82
C GLY A 91 1.66 -2.22 -12.08
N ARG A 92 2.31 -1.54 -11.14
CA ARG A 92 3.37 -2.10 -10.27
C ARG A 92 3.00 -2.13 -8.79
N PHE A 93 1.76 -1.74 -8.46
CA PHE A 93 1.32 -1.59 -7.08
C PHE A 93 0.42 -2.76 -6.69
N GLU A 94 0.65 -3.28 -5.49
CA GLU A 94 -0.27 -4.22 -4.87
C GLU A 94 -1.47 -3.46 -4.34
N THR A 95 -2.66 -3.96 -4.66
CA THR A 95 -3.91 -3.28 -4.35
C THR A 95 -4.86 -4.18 -3.61
N VAL A 96 -5.56 -3.60 -2.64
CA VAL A 96 -6.71 -4.24 -1.98
C VAL A 96 -7.92 -3.38 -2.20
N GLN A 97 -8.94 -3.94 -2.83
CA GLN A 97 -10.21 -3.27 -3.09
C GLN A 97 -11.27 -3.87 -2.19
N CYS A 98 -11.89 -3.03 -1.38
CA CYS A 98 -12.95 -3.41 -0.46
C CYS A 98 -14.19 -2.55 -0.72
N THR A 99 -15.32 -2.97 -0.20
CA THR A 99 -16.57 -2.18 -0.23
C THR A 99 -17.17 -2.18 1.16
N LEU A 100 -17.44 -1.00 1.69
CA LEU A 100 -18.20 -0.82 2.92
C LEU A 100 -19.67 -0.68 2.60
N ARG A 101 -20.52 -1.40 3.34
CA ARG A 101 -21.97 -1.31 3.27
C ARG A 101 -22.50 -0.81 4.60
N PHE A 102 -23.11 0.36 4.58
CA PHE A 102 -23.77 0.93 5.74
C PHE A 102 -25.20 0.42 5.85
N THR A 103 -25.74 0.45 7.07
CA THR A 103 -27.12 0.03 7.36
C THR A 103 -28.19 0.90 6.68
N ASP A 104 -27.85 2.15 6.34
CA ASP A 104 -28.72 3.08 5.59
C ASP A 104 -28.75 2.80 4.07
N GLY A 105 -27.98 1.81 3.61
CA GLY A 105 -27.85 1.46 2.19
C GLY A 105 -26.71 2.19 1.46
N THR A 106 -25.99 3.10 2.12
CA THR A 106 -24.81 3.76 1.54
C THR A 106 -23.71 2.74 1.26
N VAL A 107 -23.12 2.81 0.06
CA VAL A 107 -22.05 1.92 -0.38
C VAL A 107 -20.79 2.73 -0.67
N VAL A 108 -19.69 2.41 0.02
CA VAL A 108 -18.42 3.12 -0.11
C VAL A 108 -17.33 2.17 -0.58
N PRO A 109 -16.93 2.23 -1.87
CA PRO A 109 -15.75 1.53 -2.33
C PRO A 109 -14.50 2.24 -1.82
N TRP A 110 -13.54 1.47 -1.33
CA TRP A 110 -12.21 1.98 -1.00
C TRP A 110 -11.13 1.01 -1.46
N MET A 111 -9.95 1.56 -1.73
CA MET A 111 -8.81 0.80 -2.20
C MET A 111 -7.54 1.24 -1.50
N SER A 112 -6.70 0.31 -1.08
CA SER A 112 -5.34 0.61 -0.68
C SER A 112 -4.36 0.26 -1.80
N TYR A 113 -3.26 1.00 -1.84
CA TYR A 113 -2.14 0.77 -2.73
C TYR A 113 -0.87 0.78 -1.90
N ALA A 114 -0.07 -0.27 -2.02
CA ALA A 114 1.26 -0.33 -1.45
C ALA A 114 2.31 -0.01 -2.53
N ASN A 115 3.24 0.87 -2.20
CA ASN A 115 4.39 1.24 -3.03
C ASN A 115 5.67 1.10 -2.22
N GLY A 116 6.06 -0.15 -1.98
CA GLY A 116 7.16 -0.49 -1.08
C GLY A 116 6.73 -0.57 0.39
N ARG A 117 7.72 -0.57 1.29
CA ARG A 117 7.51 -0.93 2.70
C ARG A 117 6.85 0.13 3.57
N ASP A 118 7.01 1.40 3.23
CA ASP A 118 6.67 2.53 4.09
C ASP A 118 5.78 3.59 3.41
N ARG A 119 5.41 3.36 2.15
CA ARG A 119 4.64 4.31 1.34
C ARG A 119 3.48 3.63 0.64
N GLY A 120 2.38 4.35 0.57
CA GLY A 120 1.20 3.92 -0.14
C GLY A 120 0.21 5.05 -0.27
N TRP A 121 -0.99 4.71 -0.70
CA TRP A 121 -2.14 5.59 -0.59
C TRP A 121 -3.41 4.78 -0.43
N VAL A 122 -4.42 5.41 0.13
CA VAL A 122 -5.79 4.91 0.07
C VAL A 122 -6.58 5.78 -0.90
N GLU A 123 -7.45 5.15 -1.66
CA GLU A 123 -8.39 5.81 -2.54
C GLU A 123 -9.81 5.54 -2.04
N VAL A 124 -10.59 6.59 -1.82
CA VAL A 124 -12.01 6.52 -1.48
C VAL A 124 -12.76 7.46 -2.40
N HIS A 125 -13.81 6.98 -3.06
CA HIS A 125 -14.57 7.77 -4.04
C HIS A 125 -13.68 8.45 -5.12
N GLY A 126 -12.62 7.77 -5.57
CA GLY A 126 -11.68 8.30 -6.56
C GLY A 126 -10.67 9.33 -6.03
N ARG A 127 -10.76 9.72 -4.75
CA ARG A 127 -9.82 10.63 -4.11
C ARG A 127 -8.71 9.85 -3.42
N ARG A 128 -7.46 10.20 -3.72
CA ARG A 128 -6.26 9.56 -3.15
C ARG A 128 -5.75 10.31 -1.92
N TYR A 129 -5.40 9.54 -0.91
CA TYR A 129 -4.85 9.99 0.36
C TYR A 129 -3.51 9.28 0.58
N PRO A 130 -2.38 10.00 0.55
CA PRO A 130 -1.08 9.38 0.75
C PRO A 130 -0.94 8.85 2.17
N LEU A 131 -0.24 7.72 2.30
CA LEU A 131 0.09 7.09 3.56
C LEU A 131 1.61 6.93 3.67
N TYR A 132 2.15 7.41 4.78
CA TYR A 132 3.59 7.37 5.08
C TYR A 132 3.80 6.84 6.50
N GLY A 133 4.01 5.53 6.63
CA GLY A 133 4.09 4.87 7.93
C GLY A 133 2.75 4.88 8.69
N ARG A 134 2.79 5.21 9.99
CA ARG A 134 1.65 5.10 10.92
C ARG A 134 0.92 6.42 11.15
N GLY A 135 -0.17 6.35 11.90
CA GLY A 135 -0.88 7.52 12.42
C GLY A 135 -2.03 7.98 11.55
N TYR A 136 -2.47 7.22 10.54
CA TYR A 136 -3.52 7.68 9.65
C TYR A 136 -4.89 7.20 10.12
N VAL A 137 -5.85 8.12 10.09
CA VAL A 137 -7.25 7.88 10.38
C VAL A 137 -8.06 8.25 9.16
N LEU A 138 -8.82 7.29 8.63
CA LEU A 138 -9.82 7.50 7.61
C LEU A 138 -11.20 7.45 8.24
N LEU A 139 -11.84 8.60 8.39
CA LEU A 139 -13.22 8.70 8.83
C LEU A 139 -14.15 8.68 7.61
N ILE A 140 -15.13 7.80 7.60
CA ILE A 140 -16.16 7.71 6.56
C ILE A 140 -17.54 7.90 7.19
N ARG A 141 -18.32 8.87 6.69
CA ARG A 141 -19.70 9.10 7.13
C ARG A 141 -20.67 8.70 6.04
N ALA A 142 -21.76 8.04 6.40
CA ALA A 142 -22.85 7.82 5.46
C ALA A 142 -23.65 9.11 5.25
N ASP A 143 -24.01 9.41 4.00
CA ASP A 143 -24.82 10.58 3.62
C ASP A 143 -25.91 10.17 2.60
N GLY A 144 -26.61 9.06 2.85
CA GLY A 144 -27.82 8.62 2.15
C GLY A 144 -27.71 8.21 0.67
N ALA A 145 -26.61 8.57 -0.02
CA ALA A 145 -26.32 8.15 -1.40
C ALA A 145 -24.81 8.08 -1.71
N LYS A 146 -23.99 8.86 -1.01
CA LYS A 146 -22.53 8.83 -1.09
C LYS A 146 -21.96 8.80 0.32
N GLY A 147 -20.76 8.25 0.46
CA GLY A 147 -20.00 8.43 1.69
C GLY A 147 -19.22 9.74 1.62
N GLU A 148 -19.15 10.46 2.74
CA GLU A 148 -18.12 11.48 2.93
C GLU A 148 -16.88 10.83 3.52
N SER A 149 -15.69 11.18 3.03
CA SER A 149 -14.43 10.65 3.56
C SER A 149 -13.49 11.78 3.96
N THR A 150 -12.89 11.65 5.14
CA THR A 150 -11.84 12.55 5.63
C THR A 150 -10.67 11.71 6.12
N MET A 151 -9.49 11.93 5.54
CA MET A 151 -8.24 11.35 6.03
C MET A 151 -7.50 12.37 6.89
N VAL A 152 -7.03 11.97 8.06
CA VAL A 152 -6.17 12.80 8.90
C VAL A 152 -5.01 12.00 9.48
N HIS A 153 -3.85 12.64 9.55
CA HIS A 153 -2.69 12.09 10.24
C HIS A 153 -2.66 12.55 11.71
N ARG A 154 -2.31 11.62 12.60
CA ARG A 154 -2.28 11.73 14.05
C ARG A 154 -0.94 11.26 14.57
N ALA A 155 -0.06 12.22 14.85
CA ALA A 155 1.25 11.95 15.46
C ALA A 155 1.14 11.33 16.87
N THR A 156 -0.01 11.52 17.53
CA THR A 156 -0.31 11.00 18.87
C THR A 156 -0.88 9.59 18.88
N MET A 157 -1.07 8.95 17.72
CA MET A 157 -1.59 7.59 17.64
C MET A 157 -0.59 6.62 18.30
N PRO A 158 -1.00 5.86 19.33
CA PRO A 158 -0.08 4.99 20.05
C PRO A 158 0.24 3.75 19.22
N VAL A 159 1.27 3.02 19.65
CA VAL A 159 1.44 1.64 19.20
C VAL A 159 0.45 0.77 19.95
N PHE A 160 -0.40 0.07 19.21
CA PHE A 160 -1.38 -0.84 19.79
C PHE A 160 -0.71 -2.17 20.16
N PRO A 161 -0.73 -2.58 21.44
CA PRO A 161 -0.13 -3.85 21.86
C PRO A 161 -0.89 -5.04 21.28
N ALA A 162 -0.18 -6.07 20.85
CA ALA A 162 -0.78 -7.30 20.34
C ALA A 162 -1.70 -7.96 21.39
N GLY A 163 -2.94 -8.25 21.01
CA GLY A 163 -3.98 -8.80 21.89
C GLY A 163 -4.71 -7.75 22.74
N ALA A 164 -4.31 -6.48 22.68
CA ALA A 164 -4.95 -5.36 23.37
C ALA A 164 -5.26 -4.19 22.43
N GLU A 165 -5.28 -4.43 21.12
CA GLU A 165 -5.44 -3.39 20.11
C GLU A 165 -6.77 -2.67 20.25
N GLY A 166 -7.87 -3.41 20.44
CA GLY A 166 -9.22 -2.86 20.59
C GLY A 166 -9.34 -1.89 21.78
N PRO A 167 -9.10 -2.35 23.02
CA PRO A 167 -9.17 -1.48 24.19
C PRO A 167 -8.22 -0.28 24.12
N ALA A 168 -7.00 -0.46 23.60
CA ALA A 168 -6.04 0.63 23.45
C ALA A 168 -6.47 1.65 22.37
N LEU A 169 -7.03 1.18 21.26
CA LEU A 169 -7.60 2.02 20.20
C LEU A 169 -8.78 2.83 20.72
N GLU A 170 -9.72 2.19 21.42
CA GLU A 170 -10.90 2.86 21.97
C GLU A 170 -10.54 3.91 23.03
N ALA A 171 -9.60 3.57 23.93
CA ALA A 171 -9.09 4.52 24.91
C ALA A 171 -8.42 5.74 24.24
N TRP A 172 -7.65 5.51 23.17
CA TRP A 172 -7.07 6.60 22.39
C TRP A 172 -8.13 7.42 21.64
N MET A 173 -9.10 6.77 21.00
CA MET A 173 -10.20 7.44 20.29
C MET A 173 -10.97 8.39 21.20
N ALA A 174 -11.16 8.03 22.47
CA ALA A 174 -11.80 8.91 23.47
C ALA A 174 -11.03 10.20 23.74
N THR A 175 -9.73 10.24 23.43
CA THR A 175 -8.87 11.42 23.60
C THR A 175 -8.65 12.22 22.31
N ASP A 176 -8.90 11.63 21.13
CA ASP A 176 -8.73 12.31 19.84
C ASP A 176 -9.93 13.23 19.54
N PRO A 177 -9.77 14.54 19.31
CA PRO A 177 -10.91 15.44 19.11
C PRO A 177 -11.84 15.09 17.94
N LEU A 178 -11.34 14.41 16.91
CA LEU A 178 -12.17 13.98 15.78
C LEU A 178 -12.98 12.73 16.09
N LEU A 179 -12.42 11.83 16.91
CA LEU A 179 -13.00 10.51 17.19
C LEU A 179 -13.72 10.44 18.53
N ALA A 180 -13.44 11.37 19.45
CA ALA A 180 -14.06 11.46 20.76
C ALA A 180 -15.59 11.48 20.72
N PRO A 181 -16.26 12.12 19.73
CA PRO A 181 -17.72 12.02 19.61
C PRO A 181 -18.24 10.60 19.33
N LEU A 182 -17.42 9.73 18.71
CA LEU A 182 -17.77 8.34 18.38
C LEU A 182 -17.35 7.35 19.46
N ALA A 183 -16.33 7.68 20.26
CA ALA A 183 -15.77 6.80 21.28
C ALA A 183 -16.80 6.23 22.29
N PRO A 184 -17.81 7.00 22.78
CA PRO A 184 -18.83 6.46 23.69
C PRO A 184 -19.63 5.29 23.11
N ALA A 185 -19.79 5.22 21.78
CA ALA A 185 -20.49 4.12 21.13
C ALA A 185 -19.78 2.77 21.35
N PHE A 186 -18.46 2.79 21.52
CA PHE A 186 -17.65 1.60 21.76
C PHE A 186 -17.47 1.28 23.26
N ALA A 187 -17.70 2.24 24.15
CA ALA A 187 -17.61 2.01 25.60
C ALA A 187 -18.84 1.28 26.19
N ALA A 188 -19.96 1.24 25.46
CA ALA A 188 -21.27 0.88 26.00
C ALA A 188 -21.65 -0.61 25.89
N GLU A 189 -20.87 -1.43 25.19
CA GLU A 189 -21.17 -2.87 25.01
C GLU A 189 -20.07 -3.74 25.64
N PRO A 190 -20.41 -4.62 26.61
CA PRO A 190 -19.50 -5.62 27.19
C PRO A 190 -19.23 -6.80 26.25
#